data_AF-W2TM46-F1
#
_entry.id   AF-W2TM46-F1
#
_cell.length_a   1.000
_cell.length_b   1.000
_cell.length_c   1.000
_cell.angle_alpha   90.00
_cell.angle_beta   90.00
_cell.angle_gamma   90.00
#
_symmetry.space_group_name_H-M   'P 1'
#
loop_
_entity.id
_entity.type
_entity.pdbx_description
1 polymer ?
#
loop_
_entity_poly.entity_id
_entity_poly.type
_entity_poly.pdbx_seq_one_letter_code
_entity_poly.pdbx_strand_id
1 'polypeptide(L)'
;MVSPTEVKKLTVASLGIIPLGETPDKIQNGKDFYKFLFTNHPDLRRYFKDAENFTADDVQKSERFEKQGNALLLSVHLLANTYDNEEVFRAICRDHMNRHAARSVDPNLWKAFWDVWMAFLESKGAILSADQKAAWEALGTTFNEECQSHLAKLGLPHV
;
A
#
# COMPACT_ATOMS: atom_id res chain seq x y z
N MET A 1 -17.31 -16.26 -2.21
CA MET A 1 -16.08 -15.63 -1.67
C MET A 1 -14.88 -16.29 -2.32
N VAL A 2 -13.89 -15.49 -2.75
CA VAL A 2 -12.60 -16.00 -3.28
C VAL A 2 -11.81 -16.59 -2.10
N SER A 3 -11.18 -17.75 -2.27
CA SER A 3 -10.43 -18.39 -1.18
C SER A 3 -9.15 -17.60 -0.86
N PRO A 4 -8.60 -17.66 0.38
CA PRO A 4 -7.36 -16.95 0.72
C PRO A 4 -6.17 -17.29 -0.20
N THR A 5 -6.02 -18.57 -0.56
CA THR A 5 -4.98 -19.00 -1.52
C THR A 5 -5.18 -18.37 -2.90
N GLU A 6 -6.41 -18.23 -3.37
CA GLU A 6 -6.68 -17.61 -4.67
C GLU A 6 -6.48 -16.08 -4.61
N VAL A 7 -6.85 -15.41 -3.51
CA VAL A 7 -6.56 -13.98 -3.30
C VAL A 7 -5.06 -13.72 -3.35
N LYS A 8 -4.25 -14.51 -2.63
CA LYS A 8 -2.78 -14.43 -2.69
C LYS A 8 -2.29 -14.61 -4.12
N LYS A 9 -2.70 -15.68 -4.79
CA LYS A 9 -2.27 -16.00 -6.15
C LYS A 9 -2.53 -14.83 -7.11
N LEU A 10 -3.75 -14.28 -7.09
CA LEU A 10 -4.17 -13.20 -7.99
C LEU A 10 -3.45 -11.88 -7.70
N THR A 11 -3.35 -11.50 -6.42
CA THR A 11 -2.65 -10.27 -6.01
C THR A 11 -1.16 -10.36 -6.28
N VAL A 12 -0.49 -11.45 -5.92
CA VAL A 12 0.93 -11.68 -6.22
C VAL A 12 1.20 -11.67 -7.73
N ALA A 13 0.34 -12.29 -8.55
CA ALA A 13 0.49 -12.25 -9.99
C ALA A 13 0.43 -10.81 -10.55
N SER A 14 -0.46 -9.97 -10.00
CA SER A 14 -0.56 -8.56 -10.42
C SER A 14 0.66 -7.72 -10.05
N LEU A 15 1.41 -8.09 -9.00
CA LEU A 15 2.64 -7.40 -8.58
C LEU A 15 3.83 -7.65 -9.52
N GLY A 16 3.71 -8.58 -10.47
CA GLY A 16 4.78 -8.88 -11.43
C GLY A 16 5.22 -7.68 -12.29
N ILE A 17 4.38 -6.65 -12.44
CA ILE A 17 4.72 -5.41 -13.17
C ILE A 17 5.64 -4.47 -12.37
N ILE A 18 5.68 -4.62 -11.04
CA ILE A 18 6.47 -3.81 -10.12
C ILE A 18 7.32 -4.69 -9.19
N PRO A 19 8.23 -5.52 -9.75
CA PRO A 19 9.01 -6.45 -8.95
C PRO A 19 9.92 -5.74 -7.94
N LEU A 20 10.13 -6.38 -6.79
CA LEU A 20 11.15 -5.99 -5.83
C LEU A 20 12.56 -6.26 -6.35
N GLY A 21 13.53 -5.44 -5.95
CA GLY A 21 14.95 -5.71 -6.11
C GLY A 21 15.80 -4.45 -6.00
N GLU A 22 17.09 -4.61 -6.29
CA GLU A 22 18.12 -3.59 -6.03
C GLU A 22 18.63 -2.89 -7.30
N THR A 23 18.14 -3.29 -8.48
CA THR A 23 18.50 -2.63 -9.73
C THR A 23 17.78 -1.28 -9.85
N PRO A 24 18.36 -0.28 -10.55
CA PRO A 24 17.78 1.07 -10.63
C PRO A 24 16.31 1.11 -11.09
N ASP A 25 15.95 0.25 -12.05
CA ASP A 25 14.58 0.10 -12.56
C ASP A 25 13.61 -0.44 -11.50
N LYS A 26 14.06 -1.35 -10.64
CA LYS A 26 13.23 -1.93 -9.56
C LYS A 26 13.06 -0.95 -8.41
N ILE A 27 14.13 -0.25 -8.04
CA ILE A 27 14.10 0.83 -7.06
C ILE A 27 13.13 1.95 -7.52
N GLN A 28 13.11 2.24 -8.82
CA GLN A 28 12.26 3.27 -9.41
C GLN A 28 10.76 2.98 -9.22
N ASN A 29 10.34 1.70 -9.15
CA ASN A 29 8.94 1.35 -8.90
C ASN A 29 8.40 1.99 -7.61
N GLY A 30 9.23 2.05 -6.55
CA GLY A 30 8.82 2.62 -5.27
C GLY A 30 8.67 4.14 -5.34
N LYS A 31 9.56 4.81 -6.08
CA LYS A 31 9.48 6.26 -6.31
C LYS A 31 8.29 6.61 -7.19
N ASP A 32 8.01 5.78 -8.20
CA ASP A 32 6.86 5.97 -9.09
C ASP A 32 5.54 5.91 -8.33
N PHE A 33 5.41 5.06 -7.30
CA PHE A 33 4.22 5.09 -6.44
C PHE A 33 4.03 6.47 -5.81
N TYR A 34 5.06 7.04 -5.20
CA TYR A 34 4.95 8.34 -4.54
C TYR A 34 4.76 9.48 -5.54
N LYS A 35 5.35 9.40 -6.73
CA LYS A 35 5.06 10.34 -7.83
C LYS A 35 3.59 10.27 -8.24
N PHE A 36 3.05 9.06 -8.40
CA PHE A 36 1.64 8.84 -8.71
C PHE A 36 0.74 9.40 -7.62
N LEU A 37 1.02 9.05 -6.35
CA LEU A 37 0.26 9.51 -5.19
C LEU A 37 0.24 11.05 -5.09
N PHE A 38 1.40 11.69 -5.18
CA PHE A 38 1.51 13.15 -4.99
C PHE A 38 0.93 13.94 -6.16
N THR A 39 0.86 13.33 -7.34
CA THR A 39 0.24 13.94 -8.53
C THR A 39 -1.28 13.81 -8.50
N ASN A 40 -1.81 12.63 -8.14
CA ASN A 40 -3.24 12.33 -8.24
C ASN A 40 -4.02 12.57 -6.93
N HIS A 41 -3.32 12.55 -5.80
CA HIS A 41 -3.88 12.77 -4.46
C HIS A 41 -3.04 13.81 -3.68
N PRO A 42 -2.92 15.05 -4.19
CA PRO A 42 -2.06 16.07 -3.60
C PRO A 42 -2.48 16.46 -2.17
N ASP A 43 -3.73 16.22 -1.78
CA ASP A 43 -4.27 16.42 -0.43
C ASP A 43 -3.62 15.48 0.61
N LEU A 44 -3.20 14.28 0.19
CA LEU A 44 -2.57 13.29 1.07
C LEU A 44 -1.12 13.67 1.43
N ARG A 45 -0.51 14.62 0.72
CA ARG A 45 0.84 15.13 1.02
C ARG A 45 0.94 15.73 2.43
N ARG A 46 -0.19 16.16 3.03
CA ARG A 46 -0.25 16.67 4.42
C ARG A 46 0.30 15.70 5.47
N TYR A 47 0.33 14.40 5.20
CA TYR A 47 0.89 13.39 6.11
C TYR A 47 2.42 13.23 5.97
N PHE A 48 3.02 13.86 4.96
CA PHE A 48 4.45 13.74 4.64
C PHE A 48 5.15 15.03 5.03
N LYS A 49 5.48 15.15 6.33
CA LYS A 49 6.17 16.31 6.88
C LYS A 49 7.38 16.73 6.03
N ASP A 50 7.52 18.02 5.75
CA ASP A 50 8.57 18.64 4.92
C ASP A 50 8.51 18.26 3.43
N ALA A 51 7.43 17.60 3.00
CA ALA A 51 7.17 17.21 1.62
C ALA A 51 5.73 17.55 1.18
N GLU A 52 5.03 18.41 1.93
CA GLU A 52 3.62 18.75 1.73
C GLU A 52 3.36 19.40 0.36
N ASN A 53 4.37 20.08 -0.19
CA ASN A 53 4.31 20.77 -1.48
C ASN A 53 5.14 20.08 -2.59
N PHE A 54 5.67 18.88 -2.34
CA PHE A 54 6.50 18.19 -3.32
C PHE A 54 5.71 17.89 -4.60
N THR A 55 6.37 18.14 -5.73
CA THR A 55 5.96 17.69 -7.06
C THR A 55 6.50 16.28 -7.36
N ALA A 56 6.09 15.69 -8.47
CA ALA A 56 6.68 14.43 -8.95
C ALA A 56 8.20 14.53 -9.18
N ASP A 57 8.70 15.70 -9.62
CA ASP A 57 10.13 15.92 -9.84
C ASP A 57 10.90 15.99 -8.53
N ASP A 58 10.30 16.57 -7.48
CA ASP A 58 10.90 16.60 -6.14
C ASP A 58 11.01 15.19 -5.56
N VAL A 59 9.95 14.38 -5.71
CA VAL A 59 9.96 12.95 -5.34
C VAL A 59 11.03 12.19 -6.14
N GLN A 60 11.15 12.45 -7.45
CA GLN A 60 12.15 11.81 -8.31
C GLN A 60 13.59 12.08 -7.86
N LYS A 61 13.86 13.24 -7.26
CA LYS A 61 15.20 13.62 -6.78
C LYS A 61 15.46 13.26 -5.31
N SER A 62 14.47 12.70 -4.62
CA SER A 62 14.52 12.49 -3.17
C SER A 62 14.99 11.08 -2.77
N GLU A 63 16.11 11.00 -2.05
CA GLU A 63 16.55 9.75 -1.40
C GLU A 63 15.56 9.25 -0.34
N ARG A 64 14.81 10.17 0.30
CA ARG A 64 13.77 9.79 1.27
C ARG A 64 12.70 8.94 0.60
N PHE A 65 12.21 9.36 -0.57
CA PHE A 65 11.15 8.64 -1.29
C PHE A 65 11.66 7.42 -2.04
N GLU A 66 12.97 7.33 -2.30
CA GLU A 66 13.60 6.07 -2.68
C GLU A 66 13.49 5.03 -1.57
N LYS A 67 13.93 5.36 -0.36
CA LYS A 67 13.87 4.45 0.81
C LYS A 67 12.43 4.11 1.19
N GLN A 68 11.59 5.14 1.30
CA GLN A 68 10.19 5.00 1.68
C GLN A 68 9.38 4.25 0.61
N GLY A 69 9.65 4.49 -0.68
CA GLY A 69 9.04 3.79 -1.81
C GLY A 69 9.30 2.29 -1.77
N ASN A 70 10.56 1.90 -1.58
CA ASN A 70 10.93 0.48 -1.47
C ASN A 70 10.33 -0.19 -0.21
N ALA A 71 10.30 0.51 0.92
CA ALA A 71 9.67 0.00 2.13
C ALA A 71 8.16 -0.23 1.96
N LEU A 72 7.45 0.67 1.26
CA LEU A 72 6.04 0.50 0.94
C LEU A 72 5.82 -0.68 -0.01
N LEU A 73 6.59 -0.76 -1.09
CA LEU A 73 6.53 -1.86 -2.05
C LEU A 73 6.71 -3.22 -1.38
N LEU A 74 7.73 -3.35 -0.52
CA LEU A 74 7.96 -4.55 0.26
C LEU A 74 6.75 -4.88 1.13
N SER A 75 6.18 -3.88 1.81
CA SER A 75 5.03 -4.07 2.69
C SER A 75 3.82 -4.64 1.95
N VAL A 76 3.49 -4.10 0.77
CA VAL A 76 2.36 -4.61 -0.04
C VAL A 76 2.65 -6.01 -0.57
N HIS A 77 3.89 -6.29 -0.99
CA HIS A 77 4.29 -7.64 -1.39
C HIS A 77 4.17 -8.64 -0.24
N LEU A 78 4.55 -8.27 0.98
CA LEU A 78 4.40 -9.12 2.16
C LEU A 78 2.93 -9.41 2.45
N LEU A 79 2.07 -8.39 2.43
CA LEU A 79 0.62 -8.55 2.61
C LEU A 79 0.04 -9.53 1.58
N ALA A 80 0.36 -9.36 0.29
CA ALA A 80 -0.11 -10.28 -0.76
C ALA A 80 0.42 -11.71 -0.57
N ASN A 81 1.71 -11.87 -0.28
CA ASN A 81 2.35 -13.20 -0.14
C ASN A 81 1.95 -13.96 1.13
N THR A 82 1.46 -13.26 2.15
CA THR A 82 1.08 -13.85 3.44
C THR A 82 -0.42 -13.97 3.64
N TYR A 83 -1.24 -13.53 2.68
CA TYR A 83 -2.70 -13.49 2.82
C TYR A 83 -3.34 -14.86 3.12
N ASP A 84 -2.75 -15.96 2.62
CA ASP A 84 -3.20 -17.32 2.90
C ASP A 84 -2.79 -17.84 4.30
N ASN A 85 -2.03 -17.06 5.06
CA ASN A 85 -1.68 -17.28 6.46
C ASN A 85 -2.23 -16.14 7.31
N GLU A 86 -3.51 -16.26 7.67
CA GLU A 86 -4.29 -15.17 8.29
C GLU A 86 -3.64 -14.56 9.53
N GLU A 87 -3.08 -15.38 10.43
CA GLU A 87 -2.44 -14.89 11.66
C GLU A 87 -1.22 -14.00 11.36
N VAL A 88 -0.40 -14.40 10.38
CA VAL A 88 0.77 -13.61 9.95
C VAL A 88 0.33 -12.35 9.23
N PHE A 89 -0.65 -12.43 8.32
CA PHE A 89 -1.21 -11.28 7.63
C PHE A 89 -1.74 -10.23 8.63
N ARG A 90 -2.56 -10.65 9.59
CA ARG A 90 -3.12 -9.77 10.62
C ARG A 90 -2.04 -9.19 11.54
N ALA A 91 -1.01 -9.96 11.89
CA ALA A 91 0.13 -9.45 12.65
C ALA A 91 0.87 -8.34 11.91
N ILE A 92 1.08 -8.48 10.60
CA ILE A 92 1.67 -7.44 9.75
C ILE A 92 0.79 -6.19 9.74
N CYS A 93 -0.54 -6.32 9.62
CA CYS A 93 -1.48 -5.19 9.68
C CYS A 93 -1.34 -4.40 11.00
N ARG A 94 -1.29 -5.09 12.15
CA ARG A 94 -1.10 -4.46 13.47
C ARG A 94 0.26 -3.77 13.60
N ASP A 95 1.33 -4.39 13.11
CA ASP A 95 2.65 -3.77 13.06
C ASP A 95 2.65 -2.48 12.22
N HIS A 96 1.95 -2.49 11.07
CA HIS A 96 1.74 -1.28 10.27
C HIS A 96 1.06 -0.18 11.07
N MET A 97 -0.02 -0.49 11.79
CA MET A 97 -0.72 0.50 12.62
C MET A 97 0.18 1.06 13.72
N ASN A 98 0.95 0.21 14.40
CA ASN A 98 1.89 0.66 15.44
C ASN A 98 2.91 1.67 14.87
N ARG A 99 3.45 1.42 13.67
CA ARG A 99 4.38 2.33 12.98
C ARG A 99 3.75 3.62 12.46
N HIS A 100 2.42 3.69 12.39
CA HIS A 100 1.66 4.86 11.92
C HIS A 100 0.89 5.58 13.03
N ALA A 101 0.82 5.02 14.25
CA ALA A 101 0.02 5.54 15.35
C ALA A 101 0.25 7.04 15.64
N ALA A 102 1.50 7.50 15.60
CA ALA A 102 1.86 8.89 15.87
C ALA A 102 1.64 9.85 14.68
N ARG A 103 1.16 9.36 13.52
CA ARG A 103 1.03 10.15 12.28
C ARG A 103 -0.36 10.74 12.09
N SER A 104 -1.31 10.42 12.97
CA SER A 104 -2.70 10.91 12.93
C SER A 104 -3.35 10.76 11.56
N VAL A 105 -3.10 9.63 10.90
CA VAL A 105 -3.69 9.30 9.60
C VAL A 105 -5.19 9.10 9.79
N ASP A 106 -6.00 9.75 8.95
CA ASP A 106 -7.45 9.54 8.92
C ASP A 106 -7.76 8.04 8.73
N PRO A 107 -8.53 7.42 9.65
CA PRO A 107 -8.77 5.98 9.62
C PRO A 107 -9.49 5.49 8.36
N ASN A 108 -10.20 6.35 7.62
CA ASN A 108 -10.82 5.95 6.35
C ASN A 108 -9.77 5.63 5.26
N LEU A 109 -8.56 6.17 5.38
CA LEU A 109 -7.50 5.99 4.38
C LEU A 109 -6.93 4.57 4.36
N TRP A 110 -7.12 3.78 5.42
CA TRP A 110 -6.67 2.39 5.46
C TRP A 110 -7.39 1.51 4.43
N LYS A 111 -8.67 1.80 4.17
CA LYS A 111 -9.42 1.17 3.08
C LYS A 111 -9.16 1.87 1.74
N ALA A 112 -9.20 3.21 1.71
CA ALA A 112 -9.05 3.98 0.47
C ALA A 112 -7.69 3.78 -0.23
N PHE A 113 -6.65 3.40 0.51
CA PHE A 113 -5.33 3.08 -0.04
C PHE A 113 -5.39 2.05 -1.18
N TRP A 114 -6.29 1.06 -1.10
CA TRP A 114 -6.32 -0.04 -2.06
C TRP A 114 -6.84 0.38 -3.43
N ASP A 115 -7.72 1.37 -3.51
CA ASP A 115 -8.14 1.97 -4.78
C ASP A 115 -6.98 2.72 -5.45
N VAL A 116 -6.23 3.50 -4.64
CA VAL A 116 -5.02 4.20 -5.11
C VAL A 116 -3.96 3.21 -5.57
N TRP A 117 -3.79 2.11 -4.86
CA TRP A 117 -2.84 1.06 -5.20
C TRP A 117 -3.19 0.39 -6.54
N MET A 118 -4.44 -0.01 -6.75
CA MET A 118 -4.87 -0.60 -8.02
C MET A 118 -4.72 0.38 -9.18
N ALA A 119 -5.10 1.65 -8.99
CA ALA A 119 -4.91 2.69 -10.00
C ALA A 119 -3.41 2.91 -10.33
N PHE A 120 -2.53 2.82 -9.33
CA PHE A 120 -1.09 2.86 -9.53
C PHE A 120 -0.60 1.66 -10.38
N LEU A 121 -1.05 0.43 -10.09
CA LEU A 121 -0.68 -0.74 -10.90
C LEU A 121 -1.08 -0.55 -12.36
N GLU A 122 -2.30 -0.07 -12.61
CA GLU A 122 -2.79 0.22 -13.96
C GLU A 122 -1.97 1.32 -14.63
N SER A 123 -1.55 2.36 -13.89
CA SER A 123 -0.66 3.41 -14.42
C SER A 123 0.73 2.89 -14.82
N LYS A 124 1.16 1.75 -14.26
CA LYS A 124 2.41 1.05 -14.61
C LYS A 124 2.24 0.08 -15.78
N GLY A 125 1.05 0.00 -16.36
CA GLY A 125 0.73 -0.84 -17.52
C GLY A 125 0.12 -2.20 -17.17
N ALA A 126 -0.25 -2.44 -15.90
CA ALA A 126 -1.04 -3.63 -15.58
C ALA A 126 -2.45 -3.52 -16.19
N ILE A 127 -2.95 -4.61 -16.75
CA ILE A 127 -4.36 -4.76 -17.10
C ILE A 127 -4.97 -5.68 -16.05
N LEU A 128 -5.50 -5.10 -14.97
CA LEU A 128 -6.08 -5.88 -13.88
C LEU A 128 -7.40 -6.52 -14.31
N SER A 129 -7.48 -7.85 -14.23
CA SER A 129 -8.72 -8.57 -14.47
C SER A 129 -9.76 -8.29 -13.37
N ALA A 130 -11.04 -8.60 -13.64
CA ALA A 130 -12.09 -8.51 -12.63
C ALA A 130 -11.76 -9.33 -11.38
N ASP A 131 -11.19 -10.53 -11.55
CA ASP A 131 -10.77 -11.39 -10.45
C ASP A 131 -9.61 -10.79 -9.64
N GLN A 132 -8.63 -10.15 -10.30
CA GLN A 132 -7.54 -9.46 -9.62
C GLN A 132 -8.03 -8.26 -8.82
N LYS A 133 -8.98 -7.48 -9.36
CA LYS A 133 -9.61 -6.37 -8.64
C LYS A 133 -10.40 -6.88 -7.43
N ALA A 134 -11.18 -7.96 -7.61
CA ALA A 134 -11.90 -8.59 -6.51
C ALA A 134 -10.96 -9.15 -5.43
N ALA A 135 -9.80 -9.67 -5.81
CA ALA A 135 -8.78 -10.15 -4.89
C ALA A 135 -8.13 -9.00 -4.09
N TRP A 136 -7.77 -7.89 -4.74
CA TRP A 136 -7.29 -6.69 -4.03
C TRP A 136 -8.35 -6.10 -3.11
N GLU A 137 -9.62 -6.11 -3.52
CA GLU A 137 -10.74 -5.66 -2.70
C GLU A 137 -10.91 -6.52 -1.44
N ALA A 138 -10.86 -7.84 -1.59
CA ALA A 138 -10.89 -8.77 -0.46
C ALA A 138 -9.71 -8.53 0.50
N LEU A 139 -8.48 -8.44 -0.04
CA LEU A 139 -7.29 -8.15 0.74
C LEU A 139 -7.43 -6.83 1.50
N GLY A 140 -7.88 -5.78 0.82
CA GLY A 140 -8.03 -4.46 1.39
C GLY A 140 -9.11 -4.37 2.46
N THR A 141 -10.18 -5.15 2.33
CA THR A 141 -11.22 -5.29 3.35
C THR A 141 -10.68 -5.95 4.60
N THR A 142 -10.01 -7.10 4.49
CA THR A 142 -9.42 -7.78 5.65
C THR A 142 -8.32 -6.95 6.30
N PHE A 143 -7.51 -6.24 5.51
CA PHE A 143 -6.52 -5.27 6.02
C PHE A 143 -7.21 -4.19 6.85
N ASN A 144 -8.23 -3.54 6.30
CA ASN A 144 -8.95 -2.48 7.00
C ASN A 144 -9.61 -2.97 8.29
N GLU A 145 -10.30 -4.11 8.26
CA GLU A 145 -10.92 -4.73 9.44
C GLU A 145 -9.92 -4.90 10.60
N GLU A 146 -8.74 -5.44 10.32
CA GLU A 146 -7.69 -5.62 11.33
C GLU A 146 -7.15 -4.27 11.82
N CYS A 147 -6.95 -3.31 10.89
CA CYS A 147 -6.46 -1.98 11.23
C CYS A 147 -7.43 -1.24 12.15
N GLN A 148 -8.73 -1.20 11.83
CA GLN A 148 -9.73 -0.55 12.66
C GLN A 148 -9.84 -1.21 14.04
N SER A 149 -9.85 -2.56 14.08
CA SER A 149 -9.87 -3.30 15.35
C SER A 149 -8.67 -2.96 16.23
N HIS A 150 -7.47 -2.86 15.62
CA HIS A 150 -6.25 -2.56 16.36
C HIS A 150 -6.16 -1.10 16.79
N LEU A 151 -6.60 -0.15 15.95
CA LEU A 151 -6.68 1.27 16.33
C LEU A 151 -7.61 1.47 17.53
N ALA A 152 -8.77 0.79 17.55
CA ALA A 152 -9.67 0.81 18.70
C ALA A 152 -8.98 0.30 19.98
N LYS A 153 -8.20 -0.78 19.90
CA LYS A 153 -7.41 -1.31 21.04
C LYS A 153 -6.34 -0.34 21.53
N LEU A 154 -5.77 0.47 20.64
CA LEU A 154 -4.79 1.50 20.97
C LEU A 154 -5.43 2.79 21.50
N GLY A 155 -6.76 2.90 21.52
CA GLY A 155 -7.45 4.14 21.87
C GLY A 155 -7.28 5.26 20.83
N LEU A 156 -7.03 4.90 19.56
CA LEU A 156 -6.83 5.83 18.46
C LEU A 156 -8.12 6.00 17.63
N PRO A 157 -8.24 7.08 16.81
CA PRO A 157 -9.35 7.24 15.89
C PRO A 157 -9.53 6.02 14.97
N HIS A 158 -10.77 5.55 14.84
CA HIS A 158 -11.19 4.38 14.06
C HIS A 158 -12.62 4.60 13.55
N VAL A 159 -13.03 3.82 12.54
CA VAL A 159 -14.37 3.87 11.91
C VAL A 159 -14.96 2.49 11.70
#